data_AF-M4SWS7-F1
#
_entry.id   AF-M4SWS7-F1
#
_cell.length_a   1.000
_cell.length_b   1.000
_cell.length_c   1.000
_cell.angle_alpha   90.00
_cell.angle_beta   90.00
_cell.angle_gamma   90.00
#
_symmetry.space_group_name_H-M   'P 1'
#
loop_
_entity.id
_entity.type
_entity.pdbx_description
1 polymer ?
#
loop_
_entity_poly.entity_id
_entity_poly.type
_entity_poly.pdbx_seq_one_letter_code
_entity_poly.pdbx_strand_id
1 'polypeptide(L)'
;SAYKEVLGAQGAEKAFSKKYGRALEEKQRQLLRPAMSNLYQNLANTAALCQDLEAKLRQTIATGRVHMGKALYGSKYAATPTDLLSSTGPLPNPTAANFPWPISADRKTACAAPDGDANNKAGNALATYVVCICIRDHSAWHDTCAAGIKPATEDFSNNRSPAEAADAFEKIVAQCKPGSDVVTLSTIASKLTEGVQQVYSRLGKNVFTAAATGTTNGAAKRFNFYGAHTLGAAAAGCGSTGATTHETAGEGVCIDYSAYLKPTKGIPWINNIEAVAAELKKGKGLFAELKRELATAAAQERQM
;
A
#
# COMPACT_ATOMS: atom_id res chain seq x y z
N SER A 1 -18.69 -46.07 -17.92
CA SER A 1 -17.78 -47.21 -17.75
C SER A 1 -16.75 -46.97 -16.63
N ALA A 2 -17.13 -46.41 -15.47
CA ALA A 2 -16.18 -46.05 -14.40
C ALA A 2 -16.56 -46.59 -13.00
N TYR A 3 -17.47 -47.56 -12.92
CA TYR A 3 -17.94 -48.13 -11.65
C TYR A 3 -18.03 -49.66 -11.71
N LYS A 4 -17.08 -50.30 -12.38
CA LYS A 4 -16.83 -51.72 -12.17
C LYS A 4 -15.69 -51.83 -11.16
N GLU A 5 -16.01 -52.54 -10.08
CA GLU A 5 -15.11 -52.97 -8.99
C GLU A 5 -14.79 -51.93 -7.91
N VAL A 6 -15.73 -51.73 -6.99
CA VAL A 6 -15.42 -51.30 -5.59
C VAL A 6 -15.37 -52.54 -4.68
N LEU A 7 -15.03 -53.71 -5.21
CA LEU A 7 -14.95 -54.96 -4.47
C LEU A 7 -13.74 -55.76 -4.96
N GLY A 8 -12.53 -55.19 -4.84
CA GLY A 8 -11.31 -55.92 -5.15
C GLY A 8 -9.99 -55.15 -5.02
N ALA A 9 -9.34 -55.30 -3.86
CA ALA A 9 -7.88 -55.27 -3.64
C ALA A 9 -7.10 -53.93 -3.49
N GLN A 10 -6.80 -53.65 -2.20
CA GLN A 10 -5.69 -52.83 -1.64
C GLN A 10 -5.73 -51.29 -1.76
N GLY A 11 -5.18 -50.62 -0.75
CA GLY A 11 -5.01 -49.16 -0.71
C GLY A 11 -6.28 -48.37 -0.35
N ALA A 12 -6.53 -47.27 -1.08
CA ALA A 12 -7.57 -46.27 -0.82
C ALA A 12 -9.00 -46.85 -0.75
N GLU A 13 -9.25 -47.93 -1.49
CA GLU A 13 -10.55 -48.62 -1.50
C GLU A 13 -10.83 -49.33 -0.17
N LYS A 14 -9.80 -49.91 0.47
CA LYS A 14 -9.92 -50.49 1.82
C LYS A 14 -10.16 -49.41 2.86
N ALA A 15 -9.58 -48.22 2.68
CA ALA A 15 -9.83 -47.07 3.56
C ALA A 15 -11.27 -46.53 3.41
N PHE A 16 -11.81 -46.51 2.19
CA PHE A 16 -13.19 -46.14 1.92
C PHE A 16 -14.18 -47.15 2.55
N SER A 17 -14.03 -48.44 2.27
CA SER A 17 -14.90 -49.48 2.86
C SER A 17 -14.79 -49.58 4.39
N LYS A 18 -13.60 -49.31 4.95
CA LYS A 18 -13.40 -49.27 6.41
C LYS A 18 -14.02 -48.04 7.06
N LYS A 19 -14.14 -46.91 6.32
CA LYS A 19 -14.75 -45.66 6.81
C LYS A 19 -16.28 -45.66 6.67
N TYR A 20 -16.83 -46.28 5.62
CA TYR A 20 -18.26 -46.17 5.27
C TYR A 20 -19.07 -47.50 5.28
N GLY A 21 -18.46 -48.65 5.57
CA GLY A 21 -19.17 -49.94 5.76
C GLY A 21 -19.28 -50.84 4.51
N ARG A 22 -20.05 -51.95 4.64
CA ARG A 22 -20.28 -52.94 3.55
C ARG A 22 -20.93 -52.28 2.33
N ALA A 23 -20.60 -52.79 1.14
CA ALA A 23 -21.23 -52.36 -0.11
C ALA A 23 -22.75 -52.60 -0.08
N LEU A 24 -23.53 -51.57 -0.44
CA LEU A 24 -24.99 -51.58 -0.53
C LEU A 24 -25.49 -52.67 -1.50
N GLU A 25 -26.71 -53.17 -1.30
CA GLU A 25 -27.36 -54.06 -2.28
C GLU A 25 -27.74 -53.29 -3.57
N GLU A 26 -27.85 -53.96 -4.72
CA GLU A 26 -28.10 -53.29 -6.02
C GLU A 26 -29.41 -52.47 -6.01
N LYS A 27 -30.46 -52.98 -5.35
CA LYS A 27 -31.73 -52.27 -5.19
C LYS A 27 -31.58 -50.99 -4.35
N GLN A 28 -30.78 -51.05 -3.28
CA GLN A 28 -30.48 -49.89 -2.45
C GLN A 28 -29.61 -48.87 -3.19
N ARG A 29 -28.65 -49.34 -4.01
CA ARG A 29 -27.83 -48.49 -4.88
C ARG A 29 -28.68 -47.76 -5.91
N GLN A 30 -29.63 -48.44 -6.57
CA GLN A 30 -30.52 -47.79 -7.53
C GLN A 30 -31.40 -46.72 -6.89
N LEU A 31 -31.89 -46.96 -5.67
CA LEU A 31 -32.69 -45.99 -4.91
C LEU A 31 -31.88 -44.77 -4.48
N LEU A 32 -30.63 -44.95 -4.05
CA LEU A 32 -29.78 -43.86 -3.55
C LEU A 32 -29.02 -43.11 -4.65
N ARG A 33 -28.85 -43.70 -5.84
CA ARG A 33 -28.07 -43.13 -6.96
C ARG A 33 -28.50 -41.70 -7.34
N PRO A 34 -29.80 -41.36 -7.46
CA PRO A 34 -30.19 -40.00 -7.78
C PRO A 34 -29.83 -39.00 -6.68
N ALA A 35 -30.06 -39.36 -5.41
CA ALA A 35 -29.74 -38.51 -4.27
C ALA A 35 -28.22 -38.26 -4.15
N MET A 36 -27.41 -39.32 -4.28
CA MET A 36 -25.95 -39.22 -4.27
C MET A 36 -25.43 -38.41 -5.47
N SER A 37 -26.02 -38.59 -6.66
CA SER A 37 -25.65 -37.81 -7.85
C SER A 37 -25.94 -36.31 -7.66
N ASN A 38 -27.06 -35.96 -7.04
CA ASN A 38 -27.40 -34.57 -6.74
C ASN A 38 -26.45 -33.97 -5.70
N LEU A 39 -26.12 -34.71 -4.64
CA LEU A 39 -25.16 -34.26 -3.62
C LEU A 39 -23.77 -34.04 -4.23
N TYR A 40 -23.32 -34.96 -5.10
CA TYR A 40 -22.04 -34.82 -5.80
C TYR A 40 -22.02 -33.59 -6.71
N GLN A 41 -23.08 -33.36 -7.50
CA GLN A 41 -23.16 -32.19 -8.38
C GLN A 41 -23.18 -30.88 -7.57
N ASN A 42 -23.90 -30.86 -6.44
CA ASN A 42 -23.93 -29.72 -5.54
C ASN A 42 -22.54 -29.44 -4.94
N LEU A 43 -21.84 -30.49 -4.48
CA LEU A 43 -20.47 -30.34 -3.98
C LEU A 43 -19.51 -29.84 -5.06
N ALA A 44 -19.61 -30.37 -6.28
CA ALA A 44 -18.78 -29.92 -7.40
C ALA A 44 -19.03 -28.43 -7.73
N ASN A 45 -20.28 -27.98 -7.71
CA ASN A 45 -20.64 -26.58 -7.92
C ASN A 45 -20.09 -25.69 -6.79
N THR A 46 -20.22 -26.12 -5.52
CA THR A 46 -19.68 -25.38 -4.38
C THR A 46 -18.15 -25.33 -4.40
N ALA A 47 -17.48 -26.41 -4.80
CA ALA A 47 -16.02 -26.44 -4.96
C ALA A 47 -15.54 -25.47 -6.05
N ALA A 48 -16.21 -25.43 -7.20
CA ALA A 48 -15.92 -24.48 -8.27
C ALA A 48 -16.12 -23.02 -7.81
N LEU A 49 -17.20 -22.75 -7.07
CA LEU A 49 -17.44 -21.43 -6.47
C LEU A 49 -16.34 -21.05 -5.46
N CYS A 50 -15.90 -21.98 -4.60
CA CYS A 50 -14.81 -21.73 -3.66
C CYS A 50 -13.50 -21.37 -4.40
N GLN A 51 -13.17 -22.07 -5.48
CA GLN A 51 -11.99 -21.78 -6.31
C GLN A 51 -12.07 -20.38 -6.95
N ASP A 52 -13.24 -20.00 -7.48
CA ASP A 52 -13.47 -18.67 -8.05
C ASP A 52 -13.36 -17.56 -6.99
N LEU A 53 -13.94 -17.77 -5.80
CA LEU A 53 -13.85 -16.83 -4.68
C LEU A 53 -12.40 -16.67 -4.18
N GLU A 54 -11.64 -17.77 -4.10
CA GLU A 54 -10.22 -17.72 -3.75
C GLU A 54 -9.41 -16.94 -4.80
N ALA A 55 -9.64 -17.21 -6.09
CA ALA A 55 -8.97 -16.49 -7.18
C ALA A 55 -9.28 -14.99 -7.13
N LYS A 56 -10.55 -14.62 -6.94
CA LYS A 56 -10.98 -13.21 -6.77
C LYS A 56 -10.36 -12.57 -5.54
N LEU A 57 -10.22 -13.29 -4.43
CA LEU A 57 -9.58 -12.80 -3.21
C LEU A 57 -8.09 -12.52 -3.45
N ARG A 58 -7.36 -13.46 -4.06
CA ARG A 58 -5.95 -13.29 -4.41
C ARG A 58 -5.75 -12.10 -5.35
N GLN A 59 -6.59 -11.97 -6.37
CA GLN A 59 -6.57 -10.85 -7.30
C GLN A 59 -6.81 -9.52 -6.59
N THR A 60 -7.80 -9.46 -5.69
CA THR A 60 -8.12 -8.28 -4.89
C THR A 60 -6.94 -7.85 -4.01
N ILE A 61 -6.27 -8.80 -3.35
CA ILE A 61 -5.07 -8.54 -2.55
C ILE A 61 -3.93 -8.02 -3.44
N ALA A 62 -3.70 -8.63 -4.61
CA ALA A 62 -2.67 -8.21 -5.54
C ALA A 62 -2.91 -6.79 -6.08
N THR A 63 -4.15 -6.46 -6.44
CA THR A 63 -4.56 -5.09 -6.82
C THR A 63 -4.29 -4.10 -5.69
N GLY A 64 -4.66 -4.44 -4.45
CA GLY A 64 -4.33 -3.62 -3.28
C GLY A 64 -2.82 -3.41 -3.10
N ARG A 65 -2.00 -4.43 -3.35
CA ARG A 65 -0.53 -4.30 -3.31
C ARG A 65 0.00 -3.37 -4.40
N VAL A 66 -0.57 -3.39 -5.60
CA VAL A 66 -0.21 -2.44 -6.68
C VAL A 66 -0.51 -1.00 -6.26
N HIS A 67 -1.70 -0.74 -5.69
CA HIS A 67 -2.03 0.59 -5.18
C HIS A 67 -1.09 1.03 -4.06
N MET A 68 -0.69 0.12 -3.16
CA MET A 68 0.30 0.43 -2.12
C MET A 68 1.66 0.81 -2.73
N GLY A 69 2.12 0.07 -3.74
CA GLY A 69 3.35 0.40 -4.46
C GLY A 69 3.25 1.75 -5.18
N LYS A 70 2.10 2.08 -5.77
CA LYS A 70 1.86 3.40 -6.38
C LYS A 70 1.76 4.53 -5.36
N ALA A 71 1.21 4.29 -4.18
CA ALA A 71 1.24 5.27 -3.10
C ALA A 71 2.67 5.55 -2.64
N LEU A 72 3.49 4.49 -2.54
CA LEU A 72 4.87 4.60 -2.06
C LEU A 72 5.80 5.22 -3.10
N TYR A 73 5.77 4.72 -4.33
CA TYR A 73 6.74 5.00 -5.38
C TYR A 73 6.16 5.79 -6.57
N GLY A 74 4.89 6.19 -6.51
CA GLY A 74 4.24 6.99 -7.53
C GLY A 74 3.77 6.18 -8.75
N SER A 75 3.29 6.89 -9.76
CA SER A 75 2.66 6.30 -10.95
C SER A 75 3.61 5.46 -11.82
N LYS A 76 4.92 5.65 -11.69
CA LYS A 76 5.95 4.86 -12.38
C LYS A 76 6.20 3.48 -11.75
N TYR A 77 5.57 3.18 -10.62
CA TYR A 77 5.61 1.83 -10.07
C TYR A 77 4.92 0.84 -11.03
N ALA A 78 5.74 -0.01 -11.64
CA ALA A 78 5.34 -0.80 -12.81
C ALA A 78 4.77 -2.19 -12.48
N ALA A 79 4.84 -2.64 -11.22
CA ALA A 79 4.33 -3.96 -10.88
C ALA A 79 2.83 -4.06 -11.13
N THR A 80 2.43 -5.16 -11.75
CA THR A 80 1.04 -5.48 -12.07
C THR A 80 0.46 -6.41 -11.01
N PRO A 81 -0.88 -6.59 -10.97
CA PRO A 81 -1.47 -7.58 -10.08
C PRO A 81 -0.92 -8.98 -10.35
N THR A 82 -0.70 -9.35 -11.61
CA THR A 82 -0.15 -10.67 -11.99
C THR A 82 1.22 -10.92 -11.36
N ASP A 83 2.09 -9.92 -11.34
CA ASP A 83 3.42 -10.01 -10.71
C ASP A 83 3.35 -10.27 -9.20
N LEU A 84 2.23 -9.86 -8.57
CA LEU A 84 2.04 -9.88 -7.12
C LEU A 84 1.04 -10.94 -6.63
N LEU A 85 0.40 -11.70 -7.54
CA LEU A 85 -0.62 -12.71 -7.22
C LEU A 85 -0.11 -13.80 -6.27
N SER A 86 1.15 -14.20 -6.43
CA SER A 86 1.81 -15.24 -5.62
C SER A 86 2.76 -14.70 -4.57
N SER A 87 2.98 -13.37 -4.53
CA SER A 87 3.99 -12.76 -3.68
C SER A 87 3.50 -12.65 -2.23
N THR A 88 4.13 -13.41 -1.33
CA THR A 88 3.98 -13.24 0.13
C THR A 88 5.05 -12.33 0.75
N GLY A 89 6.09 -11.98 -0.02
CA GLY A 89 7.17 -11.10 0.43
C GLY A 89 6.80 -9.62 0.49
N PRO A 90 7.76 -8.75 0.86
CA PRO A 90 7.62 -7.30 0.79
C PRO A 90 7.21 -6.80 -0.61
N LEU A 91 6.77 -5.56 -0.71
CA LEU A 91 6.59 -4.93 -2.02
C LEU A 91 7.96 -4.84 -2.72
N PRO A 92 8.06 -5.25 -4.00
CA PRO A 92 9.27 -5.03 -4.78
C PRO A 92 9.65 -3.55 -4.81
N ASN A 93 10.95 -3.27 -4.70
CA ASN A 93 11.44 -1.91 -4.95
C ASN A 93 11.36 -1.62 -6.46
N PRO A 94 11.05 -0.37 -6.86
CA PRO A 94 11.16 0.02 -8.26
C PRO A 94 12.63 -0.03 -8.70
N THR A 95 12.86 -0.12 -10.01
CA THR A 95 14.19 0.16 -10.55
C THR A 95 14.57 1.61 -10.25
N ALA A 96 15.87 1.92 -10.20
CA ALA A 96 16.34 3.28 -9.93
C ALA A 96 15.68 4.32 -10.86
N ALA A 97 15.58 4.05 -12.16
CA ALA A 97 14.93 4.94 -13.13
C ALA A 97 13.44 5.23 -12.84
N ASN A 98 12.78 4.36 -12.08
CA ASN A 98 11.38 4.46 -11.72
C ASN A 98 11.16 4.97 -10.30
N PHE A 99 12.21 5.23 -9.52
CA PHE A 99 12.07 5.90 -8.23
C PHE A 99 11.56 7.34 -8.46
N PRO A 100 10.60 7.84 -7.65
CA PRO A 100 9.90 9.11 -7.90
C PRO A 100 10.75 10.33 -7.52
N TRP A 101 11.90 10.51 -8.18
CA TRP A 101 12.74 11.67 -8.09
C TRP A 101 13.02 12.21 -9.49
N PRO A 102 13.03 13.54 -9.72
CA PRO A 102 13.41 14.07 -11.03
C PRO A 102 14.86 13.72 -11.36
N ILE A 103 15.14 13.54 -12.65
CA ILE A 103 16.52 13.31 -13.10
C ILE A 103 17.31 14.60 -12.86
N SER A 104 18.43 14.49 -12.14
CA SER A 104 19.38 15.59 -11.92
C SER A 104 18.73 16.83 -11.32
N ALA A 105 17.96 16.65 -10.25
CA ALA A 105 17.41 17.74 -9.46
C ALA A 105 18.01 17.72 -8.06
N ASP A 106 18.34 18.90 -7.55
CA ASP A 106 18.58 19.11 -6.12
C ASP A 106 17.27 18.92 -5.32
N ARG A 107 17.39 18.91 -3.99
CA ARG A 107 16.23 18.73 -3.11
C ARG A 107 15.26 19.89 -3.22
N LYS A 108 15.74 21.13 -3.34
CA LYS A 108 14.87 22.30 -3.50
C LYS A 108 13.95 22.19 -4.73
N THR A 109 14.49 21.73 -5.85
CA THR A 109 13.77 21.56 -7.13
C THR A 109 12.82 20.38 -7.08
N ALA A 110 13.26 19.24 -6.53
CA ALA A 110 12.43 18.04 -6.38
C ALA A 110 11.27 18.27 -5.39
N CYS A 111 11.51 19.04 -4.33
CA CYS A 111 10.56 19.33 -3.27
C CYS A 111 9.75 20.61 -3.47
N ALA A 112 9.98 21.30 -4.58
CA ALA A 112 9.20 22.47 -4.96
C ALA A 112 7.73 22.10 -5.17
N ALA A 113 6.86 23.12 -5.08
CA ALA A 113 5.43 22.94 -5.25
C ALA A 113 5.12 22.18 -6.57
N PRO A 114 4.28 21.15 -6.51
CA PRO A 114 3.81 20.45 -7.69
C PRO A 114 2.93 21.39 -8.52
N ASP A 115 3.01 21.29 -9.84
CA ASP A 115 2.12 22.02 -10.77
C ASP A 115 0.74 21.34 -10.91
N GLY A 116 0.49 20.29 -10.14
CA GLY A 116 -0.76 19.53 -10.12
C GLY A 116 -0.77 18.33 -11.06
N ASP A 117 0.11 18.28 -12.05
CA ASP A 117 0.14 17.23 -13.09
C ASP A 117 1.53 16.57 -13.25
N ALA A 118 2.60 17.14 -12.67
CA ALA A 118 3.96 16.59 -12.74
C ALA A 118 4.15 15.34 -11.86
N ASN A 119 4.41 14.21 -12.52
CA ASN A 119 4.66 12.89 -11.92
C ASN A 119 5.98 12.75 -11.12
N ASN A 120 6.82 13.79 -11.10
CA ASN A 120 8.18 13.71 -10.57
C ASN A 120 8.47 14.72 -9.43
N LYS A 121 7.49 15.49 -8.96
CA LYS A 121 7.68 16.45 -7.86
C LYS A 121 7.12 15.95 -6.53
N ALA A 122 7.51 16.61 -5.45
CA ALA A 122 6.98 16.42 -4.10
C ALA A 122 5.44 16.36 -4.05
N GLY A 123 4.93 15.47 -3.20
CA GLY A 123 3.50 15.29 -2.96
C GLY A 123 2.81 14.25 -3.85
N ASN A 124 3.52 13.69 -4.85
CA ASN A 124 2.97 12.65 -5.73
C ASN A 124 3.16 11.22 -5.19
N ALA A 125 4.29 10.97 -4.51
CA ALA A 125 4.63 9.67 -3.92
C ALA A 125 5.18 9.85 -2.49
N LEU A 126 4.91 8.88 -1.60
CA LEU A 126 5.40 8.92 -0.22
C LEU A 126 6.94 8.86 -0.14
N ALA A 127 7.61 8.17 -1.07
CA ALA A 127 9.08 8.08 -1.04
C ALA A 127 9.73 9.46 -1.23
N THR A 128 9.30 10.23 -2.24
CA THR A 128 9.71 11.63 -2.43
C THR A 128 9.35 12.47 -1.22
N TYR A 129 8.14 12.28 -0.70
CA TYR A 129 7.62 13.01 0.45
C TYR A 129 8.52 12.87 1.68
N VAL A 130 8.90 11.63 2.01
CA VAL A 130 9.76 11.29 3.15
C VAL A 130 11.14 11.91 2.97
N VAL A 131 11.75 11.82 1.79
CA VAL A 131 13.05 12.47 1.54
C VAL A 131 12.95 13.99 1.73
N CYS A 132 11.93 14.62 1.16
CA CYS A 132 11.74 16.07 1.24
C CYS A 132 11.54 16.62 2.65
N ILE A 133 10.90 15.87 3.55
CA ILE A 133 10.66 16.32 4.94
C ILE A 133 11.79 15.93 5.90
N CYS A 134 12.59 14.91 5.54
CA CYS A 134 13.62 14.34 6.41
C CYS A 134 15.05 14.72 6.03
N ILE A 135 15.27 15.25 4.82
CA ILE A 135 16.58 15.67 4.31
C ILE A 135 16.57 17.16 3.94
N ARG A 136 17.56 17.91 4.41
CA ARG A 136 17.81 19.32 4.04
C ARG A 136 18.64 19.45 2.76
N ASP A 137 18.63 20.66 2.23
CA ASP A 137 19.37 21.08 1.04
C ASP A 137 20.76 21.56 1.48
N HIS A 138 21.54 20.67 2.10
CA HIS A 138 22.83 20.99 2.68
C HIS A 138 23.71 19.74 2.82
N SER A 139 25.04 19.92 2.80
CA SER A 139 26.02 18.83 2.93
C SER A 139 26.27 18.37 4.36
N ALA A 140 26.07 19.23 5.34
CA ALA A 140 26.18 18.92 6.77
C ALA A 140 24.82 19.08 7.48
N TRP A 141 24.56 18.32 8.55
CA TRP A 141 23.30 18.45 9.32
C TRP A 141 22.04 18.29 8.45
N HIS A 142 22.12 17.35 7.51
CA HIS A 142 21.10 17.12 6.51
C HIS A 142 19.88 16.38 7.10
N ASP A 143 20.03 15.68 8.22
CA ASP A 143 19.01 14.86 8.88
C ASP A 143 18.06 15.66 9.78
N THR A 144 16.75 15.59 9.50
CA THR A 144 15.72 16.36 10.26
C THR A 144 14.69 15.52 10.98
N CYS A 145 14.44 14.30 10.52
CA CYS A 145 13.43 13.42 11.12
C CYS A 145 13.98 12.58 12.28
N ALA A 146 15.25 12.19 12.22
CA ALA A 146 15.93 11.42 13.24
C ALA A 146 17.44 11.64 13.10
N ALA A 147 18.15 11.59 14.22
CA ALA A 147 19.61 11.68 14.21
C ALA A 147 20.23 10.44 13.56
N GLY A 148 21.32 10.63 12.79
CA GLY A 148 22.13 9.53 12.27
C GLY A 148 21.61 8.90 10.97
N ILE A 149 20.69 9.58 10.28
CA ILE A 149 20.36 9.25 8.89
C ILE A 149 21.59 9.58 8.05
N LYS A 150 22.18 8.59 7.38
CA LYS A 150 23.39 8.75 6.56
C LYS A 150 23.22 8.06 5.20
N PRO A 151 22.66 8.76 4.20
CA PRO A 151 22.68 8.30 2.82
C PRO A 151 24.12 8.20 2.30
N ALA A 152 24.34 7.43 1.24
CA ALA A 152 25.64 7.31 0.58
C ALA A 152 26.17 8.67 0.08
N THR A 153 25.26 9.57 -0.33
CA THR A 153 25.57 10.95 -0.65
C THR A 153 24.77 11.90 0.23
N GLU A 154 25.44 12.64 1.11
CA GLU A 154 24.80 13.49 2.13
C GLU A 154 24.35 14.86 1.60
N ASP A 155 24.98 15.36 0.53
CA ASP A 155 24.75 16.72 0.05
C ASP A 155 23.59 16.83 -0.94
N PHE A 156 22.39 17.06 -0.44
CA PHE A 156 21.20 17.22 -1.28
C PHE A 156 21.02 18.62 -1.89
N SER A 157 21.96 19.55 -1.64
CA SER A 157 22.03 20.86 -2.31
C SER A 157 22.53 20.81 -3.76
N ASN A 158 23.12 19.68 -4.13
CA ASN A 158 23.52 19.36 -5.49
C ASN A 158 22.51 18.43 -6.15
N ASN A 159 22.58 18.34 -7.48
CA ASN A 159 21.75 17.43 -8.26
C ASN A 159 21.91 15.98 -7.79
N ARG A 160 20.77 15.33 -7.54
CA ARG A 160 20.71 13.91 -7.16
C ARG A 160 19.99 13.09 -8.22
N SER A 161 20.51 11.89 -8.42
CA SER A 161 19.88 10.86 -9.21
C SER A 161 18.75 10.18 -8.44
N PRO A 162 17.80 9.54 -9.15
CA PRO A 162 16.80 8.69 -8.50
C PRO A 162 17.37 7.56 -7.63
N ALA A 163 18.55 7.03 -7.95
CA ALA A 163 19.22 6.00 -7.13
C ALA A 163 19.69 6.56 -5.77
N GLU A 164 20.29 7.75 -5.76
CA GLU A 164 20.74 8.41 -4.54
C GLU A 164 19.56 8.81 -3.64
N ALA A 165 18.46 9.27 -4.24
CA ALA A 165 17.23 9.56 -3.50
C ALA A 165 16.58 8.28 -2.94
N ALA A 166 16.66 7.16 -3.65
CA ALA A 166 16.20 5.85 -3.17
C ALA A 166 17.01 5.38 -1.97
N ASP A 167 18.35 5.47 -2.01
CA ASP A 167 19.21 5.13 -0.87
C ASP A 167 18.87 6.00 0.34
N ALA A 168 18.73 7.32 0.17
CA ALA A 168 18.32 8.20 1.27
C ALA A 168 16.97 7.79 1.88
N PHE A 169 15.97 7.50 1.04
CA PHE A 169 14.68 7.00 1.48
C PHE A 169 14.82 5.70 2.31
N GLU A 170 15.61 4.74 1.85
CA GLU A 170 15.86 3.49 2.58
C GLU A 170 16.49 3.73 3.95
N LYS A 171 17.48 4.65 4.04
CA LYS A 171 18.09 5.02 5.33
C LYS A 171 17.11 5.69 6.28
N ILE A 172 16.21 6.53 5.77
CA ILE A 172 15.17 7.18 6.58
C ILE A 172 14.19 6.12 7.10
N VAL A 173 13.69 5.25 6.23
CA VAL A 173 12.70 4.22 6.60
C VAL A 173 13.29 3.19 7.56
N ALA A 174 14.60 2.92 7.51
CA ALA A 174 15.27 2.09 8.50
C ALA A 174 15.19 2.65 9.94
N GLN A 175 14.97 3.95 10.11
CA GLN A 175 14.72 4.57 11.43
C GLN A 175 13.26 4.45 11.88
N CYS A 176 12.35 4.07 10.98
CA CYS A 176 10.95 3.84 11.33
C CYS A 176 10.81 2.53 12.09
N LYS A 177 10.10 2.55 13.22
CA LYS A 177 9.75 1.30 13.93
C LYS A 177 8.74 0.51 13.08
N PRO A 178 8.99 -0.75 12.73
CA PRO A 178 7.99 -1.56 12.06
C PRO A 178 6.77 -1.73 12.98
N GLY A 179 5.57 -1.76 12.39
CA GLY A 179 4.38 -2.17 13.11
C GLY A 179 4.49 -3.63 13.54
N SER A 180 4.16 -3.94 14.79
CA SER A 180 4.54 -5.21 15.44
C SER A 180 3.47 -6.32 15.43
N ASP A 181 2.43 -6.23 14.61
CA ASP A 181 1.24 -7.08 14.85
C ASP A 181 0.84 -7.92 13.63
N VAL A 182 0.39 -9.15 13.90
CA VAL A 182 -0.45 -9.90 12.97
C VAL A 182 -1.76 -9.11 12.80
N VAL A 183 -1.90 -8.42 11.68
CA VAL A 183 -3.04 -7.54 11.41
C VAL A 183 -4.02 -8.19 10.43
N THR A 184 -5.30 -8.12 10.74
CA THR A 184 -6.37 -8.49 9.81
C THR A 184 -6.47 -7.48 8.67
N LEU A 185 -7.09 -7.84 7.54
CA LEU A 185 -7.36 -6.91 6.43
C LEU A 185 -8.10 -5.64 6.90
N SER A 186 -9.02 -5.77 7.86
CA SER A 186 -9.72 -4.62 8.44
C SER A 186 -8.79 -3.73 9.26
N THR A 187 -7.92 -4.31 10.07
CA THR A 187 -6.98 -3.53 10.88
C THR A 187 -6.00 -2.77 9.99
N ILE A 188 -5.54 -3.36 8.88
CA ILE A 188 -4.71 -2.66 7.89
C ILE A 188 -5.48 -1.49 7.28
N ALA A 189 -6.70 -1.70 6.80
CA ALA A 189 -7.53 -0.64 6.21
C ALA A 189 -7.80 0.52 7.18
N SER A 190 -8.05 0.22 8.47
CA SER A 190 -8.20 1.24 9.51
C SER A 190 -6.91 2.02 9.74
N LYS A 191 -5.77 1.33 9.93
CA LYS A 191 -4.46 1.99 10.15
C LYS A 191 -4.07 2.89 8.97
N LEU A 192 -4.39 2.49 7.74
CA LEU A 192 -4.17 3.32 6.54
C LEU A 192 -5.00 4.60 6.56
N THR A 193 -6.30 4.46 6.84
CA THR A 193 -7.22 5.61 6.96
C THR A 193 -6.77 6.55 8.09
N GLU A 194 -6.40 6.00 9.25
CA GLU A 194 -5.88 6.75 10.40
C GLU A 194 -4.59 7.50 10.04
N GLY A 195 -3.66 6.87 9.31
CA GLY A 195 -2.45 7.50 8.82
C GLY A 195 -2.73 8.71 7.93
N VAL A 196 -3.67 8.57 6.98
CA VAL A 196 -4.13 9.68 6.12
C VAL A 196 -4.72 10.82 6.95
N GLN A 197 -5.59 10.50 7.92
CA GLN A 197 -6.18 11.52 8.81
C GLN A 197 -5.11 12.22 9.66
N GLN A 198 -4.11 11.48 10.16
CA GLN A 198 -2.99 12.08 10.87
C GLN A 198 -2.21 13.06 9.99
N VAL A 199 -2.01 12.75 8.70
CA VAL A 199 -1.37 13.68 7.77
C VAL A 199 -2.19 14.95 7.61
N TYR A 200 -3.49 14.85 7.31
CA TYR A 200 -4.37 16.02 7.21
C TYR A 200 -4.39 16.84 8.50
N SER A 201 -4.46 16.18 9.66
CA SER A 201 -4.49 16.85 10.96
C SER A 201 -3.21 17.62 11.28
N ARG A 202 -2.09 17.34 10.61
CA ARG A 202 -0.78 17.98 10.84
C ARG A 202 -0.47 19.09 9.86
N LEU A 203 -1.30 19.28 8.82
CA LEU A 203 -1.14 20.38 7.89
C LEU A 203 -1.16 21.73 8.62
N GLY A 204 -0.24 22.60 8.26
CA GLY A 204 -0.08 23.95 8.82
C GLY A 204 0.31 24.02 10.29
N LYS A 205 0.71 22.91 10.94
CA LYS A 205 1.04 22.92 12.38
C LYS A 205 2.50 23.20 12.71
N ASN A 206 3.46 22.78 11.88
CA ASN A 206 4.89 22.91 12.19
C ASN A 206 5.46 24.22 11.60
N VAL A 207 5.01 25.35 12.17
CA VAL A 207 5.28 26.69 11.66
C VAL A 207 6.33 27.40 12.51
N PHE A 208 7.32 28.00 11.85
CA PHE A 208 8.28 28.92 12.46
C PHE A 208 8.02 30.35 11.97
N THR A 209 8.51 31.35 12.73
CA THR A 209 8.42 32.77 12.36
C THR A 209 9.82 33.37 12.33
N ALA A 210 10.21 33.89 11.17
CA ALA A 210 11.44 34.64 10.99
C ALA A 210 11.34 36.05 11.60
N ALA A 211 12.48 36.64 12.00
CA ALA A 211 12.53 37.92 12.70
C ALA A 211 12.09 39.14 11.83
N ALA A 212 12.16 39.05 10.50
CA ALA A 212 11.79 40.15 9.61
C ALA A 212 10.28 40.15 9.29
N THR A 213 9.54 41.07 9.93
CA THR A 213 8.09 41.28 9.75
C THR A 213 7.81 42.15 8.51
N GLY A 214 7.69 41.51 7.35
CA GLY A 214 7.04 42.07 6.16
C GLY A 214 5.62 41.52 6.04
N THR A 215 4.67 42.35 5.62
CA THR A 215 3.23 42.08 5.58
C THR A 215 2.83 40.82 4.78
N THR A 216 2.15 39.91 5.49
CA THR A 216 0.97 39.12 5.06
C THR A 216 0.98 38.43 3.69
N ASN A 217 1.99 37.63 3.34
CA ASN A 217 1.92 36.76 2.14
C ASN A 217 1.96 35.24 2.38
N GLY A 218 2.03 34.77 3.64
CA GLY A 218 2.12 33.33 3.95
C GLY A 218 0.96 32.71 4.74
N ALA A 219 0.23 33.49 5.54
CA ALA A 219 -0.68 32.94 6.55
C ALA A 219 -1.90 32.20 5.95
N ALA A 220 -2.41 32.63 4.79
CA ALA A 220 -3.57 32.00 4.17
C ALA A 220 -3.27 30.61 3.60
N LYS A 221 -2.04 30.41 3.07
CA LYS A 221 -1.62 29.13 2.47
C LYS A 221 -0.95 28.18 3.46
N ARG A 222 -0.62 28.62 4.68
CA ARG A 222 0.07 27.80 5.69
C ARG A 222 -0.60 26.44 5.92
N PHE A 223 -1.93 26.39 5.83
CA PHE A 223 -2.72 25.17 6.02
C PHE A 223 -2.56 24.14 4.89
N ASN A 224 -1.86 24.48 3.82
CA ASN A 224 -1.55 23.56 2.73
C ASN A 224 -0.18 22.89 2.90
N PHE A 225 0.62 23.31 3.88
CA PHE A 225 1.97 22.80 4.08
C PHE A 225 1.99 21.67 5.09
N TYR A 226 2.68 20.58 4.76
CA TYR A 226 3.07 19.57 5.74
C TYR A 226 4.57 19.63 6.00
N GLY A 227 4.98 19.50 7.26
CA GLY A 227 6.39 19.60 7.65
C GLY A 227 6.76 21.01 8.14
N ALA A 228 8.04 21.17 8.51
CA ALA A 228 8.56 22.40 9.07
C ALA A 228 8.64 23.48 8.00
N HIS A 229 8.05 24.66 8.24
CA HIS A 229 8.11 25.80 7.32
C HIS A 229 8.09 27.14 8.04
N THR A 230 8.73 28.13 7.45
CA THR A 230 8.97 29.43 8.08
C THR A 230 8.17 30.54 7.41
N LEU A 231 7.40 31.28 8.21
CA LEU A 231 6.68 32.49 7.81
C LEU A 231 7.54 33.73 8.07
N GLY A 232 7.38 34.76 7.23
CA GLY A 232 8.04 36.06 7.41
C GLY A 232 7.73 36.98 6.23
N ALA A 233 8.70 37.78 5.81
CA ALA A 233 8.57 38.70 4.66
C ALA A 233 8.35 37.99 3.30
N ALA A 234 8.69 36.71 3.18
CA ALA A 234 8.42 35.88 2.00
C ALA A 234 7.25 34.91 2.23
N ALA A 235 6.57 34.51 1.15
CA ALA A 235 5.58 33.44 1.20
C ALA A 235 6.24 32.13 1.64
N ALA A 236 5.53 31.31 2.42
CA ALA A 236 6.02 30.00 2.83
C ALA A 236 6.40 29.17 1.61
N GLY A 237 7.52 28.47 1.72
CA GLY A 237 8.07 27.64 0.66
C GLY A 237 8.81 26.46 1.25
N CYS A 238 9.04 25.46 0.41
CA CYS A 238 9.72 24.24 0.79
C CYS A 238 11.13 24.16 0.21
N GLY A 239 11.83 25.30 0.08
CA GLY A 239 13.29 25.30 -0.04
C GLY A 239 13.91 25.00 1.33
N SER A 240 15.10 24.41 1.42
CA SER A 240 15.71 24.13 2.75
C SER A 240 17.18 24.47 2.79
N THR A 241 17.48 25.69 2.37
CA THR A 241 18.86 26.15 2.17
C THR A 241 19.54 26.38 3.53
N GLY A 242 20.71 25.78 3.72
CA GLY A 242 21.58 26.05 4.89
C GLY A 242 21.15 25.45 6.23
N ALA A 243 22.04 25.54 7.23
CA ALA A 243 21.82 24.96 8.57
C ALA A 243 20.68 25.64 9.37
N THR A 244 20.34 26.88 9.04
CA THR A 244 19.33 27.72 9.71
C THR A 244 18.04 27.87 8.90
N THR A 245 17.67 26.84 8.12
CA THR A 245 16.42 26.81 7.31
C THR A 245 15.16 27.30 8.06
N HIS A 246 15.07 27.05 9.36
CA HIS A 246 13.92 27.43 10.20
C HIS A 246 13.90 28.93 10.59
N GLU A 247 14.99 29.65 10.37
CA GLU A 247 15.13 31.09 10.64
C GLU A 247 14.90 31.93 9.38
N THR A 248 14.91 31.31 8.19
CA THR A 248 14.80 32.00 6.90
C THR A 248 13.37 31.97 6.39
N ALA A 249 12.78 33.14 6.14
CA ALA A 249 11.43 33.24 5.58
C ALA A 249 11.34 32.58 4.19
N GLY A 250 10.29 31.79 3.95
CA GLY A 250 10.07 31.11 2.68
C GLY A 250 10.84 29.80 2.50
N GLU A 251 11.54 29.34 3.53
CA GLU A 251 12.22 28.05 3.56
C GLU A 251 11.54 27.10 4.59
N GLY A 252 11.84 25.81 4.49
CA GLY A 252 11.20 24.71 5.17
C GLY A 252 11.54 23.32 4.59
N VAL A 253 11.71 22.33 5.49
CA VAL A 253 11.62 20.91 5.14
C VAL A 253 10.15 20.49 5.15
N CYS A 254 9.46 20.88 4.08
CA CYS A 254 8.03 20.71 3.94
C CYS A 254 7.61 20.22 2.56
N ILE A 255 6.30 20.07 2.40
CA ILE A 255 5.62 19.78 1.16
C ILE A 255 4.45 20.75 1.03
N ASP A 256 4.33 21.39 -0.13
CA ASP A 256 3.22 22.28 -0.46
C ASP A 256 2.12 21.51 -1.21
N TYR A 257 0.99 21.28 -0.54
CA TYR A 257 -0.18 20.63 -1.14
C TYR A 257 -1.15 21.59 -1.83
N SER A 258 -0.82 22.87 -1.99
CA SER A 258 -1.74 23.87 -2.54
C SER A 258 -2.32 23.50 -3.90
N ALA A 259 -1.57 22.80 -4.76
CA ALA A 259 -2.08 22.35 -6.06
C ALA A 259 -3.06 21.16 -5.94
N TYR A 260 -2.84 20.29 -4.96
CA TYR A 260 -3.61 19.04 -4.77
C TYR A 260 -4.86 19.22 -3.89
N LEU A 261 -4.86 20.21 -3.00
CA LEU A 261 -6.02 20.57 -2.16
C LEU A 261 -7.06 21.40 -2.92
N LYS A 262 -6.81 21.75 -4.19
CA LYS A 262 -7.84 22.30 -5.06
C LYS A 262 -8.97 21.28 -5.24
N PRO A 263 -10.23 21.72 -5.40
CA PRO A 263 -11.35 20.83 -5.72
C PRO A 263 -10.97 19.91 -6.88
N THR A 264 -11.39 18.64 -6.79
CA THR A 264 -11.25 17.59 -7.82
C THR A 264 -9.84 17.07 -8.14
N LYS A 265 -8.75 17.65 -7.60
CA LYS A 265 -7.39 17.12 -7.83
C LYS A 265 -7.05 15.96 -6.88
N GLY A 266 -7.12 16.20 -5.57
CA GLY A 266 -6.73 15.22 -4.56
C GLY A 266 -5.22 14.95 -4.53
N ILE A 267 -4.75 14.34 -3.43
CA ILE A 267 -3.33 14.00 -3.27
C ILE A 267 -3.09 12.59 -3.83
N PRO A 268 -2.24 12.41 -4.85
CA PRO A 268 -2.15 11.14 -5.59
C PRO A 268 -1.82 9.91 -4.74
N TRP A 269 -0.89 10.02 -3.79
CA TRP A 269 -0.57 8.89 -2.92
C TRP A 269 -1.71 8.58 -1.94
N ILE A 270 -2.45 9.59 -1.46
CA ILE A 270 -3.63 9.39 -0.59
C ILE A 270 -4.73 8.67 -1.37
N ASN A 271 -5.02 9.09 -2.60
CA ASN A 271 -6.01 8.43 -3.46
C ASN A 271 -5.69 6.93 -3.65
N ASN A 272 -4.39 6.59 -3.77
CA ASN A 272 -3.96 5.19 -3.84
C ASN A 272 -4.14 4.47 -2.50
N ILE A 273 -3.84 5.09 -1.36
CA ILE A 273 -4.09 4.50 -0.04
C ILE A 273 -5.59 4.23 0.20
N GLU A 274 -6.47 5.14 -0.23
CA GLU A 274 -7.92 4.95 -0.18
C GLU A 274 -8.37 3.79 -1.07
N ALA A 275 -7.78 3.65 -2.27
CA ALA A 275 -8.00 2.50 -3.13
C ALA A 275 -7.53 1.17 -2.48
N VAL A 276 -6.39 1.17 -1.77
CA VAL A 276 -5.96 0.01 -0.97
C VAL A 276 -7.03 -0.35 0.06
N ALA A 277 -7.51 0.63 0.83
CA ALA A 277 -8.52 0.39 1.86
C ALA A 277 -9.81 -0.20 1.28
N ALA A 278 -10.23 0.26 0.09
CA ALA A 278 -11.36 -0.29 -0.64
C ALA A 278 -11.16 -1.76 -1.06
N GLU A 279 -9.99 -2.09 -1.65
CA GLU A 279 -9.67 -3.47 -2.02
C GLU A 279 -9.58 -4.39 -0.80
N LEU A 280 -9.00 -3.93 0.32
CA LEU A 280 -8.96 -4.70 1.57
C LEU A 280 -10.37 -4.98 2.13
N LYS A 281 -11.28 -4.00 2.05
CA LYS A 281 -12.68 -4.17 2.45
C LYS A 281 -13.40 -5.18 1.55
N LYS A 282 -13.17 -5.13 0.24
CA LYS A 282 -13.68 -6.11 -0.72
C LYS A 282 -13.13 -7.51 -0.44
N GLY A 283 -11.83 -7.64 -0.19
CA GLY A 283 -11.16 -8.90 0.16
C GLY A 283 -11.73 -9.53 1.42
N LYS A 284 -12.06 -8.72 2.44
CA LYS A 284 -12.77 -9.21 3.64
C LYS A 284 -14.13 -9.84 3.28
N GLY A 285 -14.90 -9.20 2.40
CA GLY A 285 -16.19 -9.72 1.94
C GLY A 285 -16.05 -11.07 1.24
N LEU A 286 -15.12 -11.17 0.29
CA LEU A 286 -14.80 -12.40 -0.43
C LEU A 286 -14.35 -13.53 0.51
N PHE A 287 -13.53 -13.20 1.52
CA PHE A 287 -13.09 -14.19 2.50
C PHE A 287 -14.21 -14.70 3.40
N ALA A 288 -15.14 -13.81 3.80
CA ALA A 288 -16.31 -14.21 4.58
C ALA A 288 -17.24 -15.12 3.77
N GLU A 289 -17.42 -14.82 2.48
CA GLU A 289 -18.19 -15.63 1.56
C GLU A 289 -17.55 -17.00 1.32
N LEU A 290 -16.24 -17.05 1.04
CA LEU A 290 -15.48 -18.29 0.89
C LEU A 290 -15.62 -19.20 2.12
N LYS A 291 -15.52 -18.63 3.34
CA LYS A 291 -15.72 -19.39 4.58
C LYS A 291 -17.11 -20.02 4.67
N ARG A 292 -18.13 -19.30 4.23
CA ARG A 292 -19.52 -19.78 4.25
C ARG A 292 -19.72 -20.92 3.25
N GLU A 293 -19.17 -20.81 2.04
CA GLU A 293 -19.26 -21.86 1.03
C GLU A 293 -18.46 -23.11 1.40
N LEU A 294 -17.30 -22.95 2.05
CA LEU A 294 -16.56 -24.09 2.63
C LEU A 294 -17.37 -24.81 3.70
N ALA A 295 -18.13 -24.09 4.52
CA ALA A 295 -19.04 -24.70 5.49
C ALA A 295 -20.20 -25.46 4.80
N THR A 296 -20.73 -24.92 3.69
CA THR A 296 -21.73 -25.61 2.85
C THR A 296 -21.16 -26.90 2.26
N ALA A 297 -19.95 -26.87 1.71
CA ALA A 297 -19.27 -28.05 1.17
C ALA A 297 -19.07 -29.13 2.24
N ALA A 298 -18.62 -28.74 3.43
CA ALA A 298 -18.45 -29.66 4.56
C ALA A 298 -19.78 -30.26 5.03
N ALA A 299 -20.89 -29.51 4.96
CA ALA A 299 -22.22 -30.02 5.26
C ALA A 299 -22.71 -31.03 4.20
N GLN A 300 -22.48 -30.75 2.92
CA GLN A 300 -22.79 -31.67 1.82
C GLN A 300 -21.98 -32.97 1.92
N GLU A 301 -20.69 -32.88 2.28
CA GLU A 301 -19.84 -34.06 2.51
C GLU A 301 -20.40 -34.95 3.63
N ARG A 302 -20.96 -34.36 4.70
CA ARG A 302 -21.58 -35.13 5.80
C ARG A 302 -22.91 -35.77 5.44
N GLN A 303 -23.59 -35.29 4.40
CA GLN A 303 -24.86 -35.85 3.91
C GLN A 303 -24.65 -37.04 2.96
N MET A 304 -23.46 -37.17 2.38
CA MET A 304 -23.02 -38.29 1.56
C MET A 304 -22.54 -39.46 2.41
#